data_AF-A0A7Y6BTP3-F1
#
_entry.id   AF-A0A7Y6BTP3-F1
#
_cell.length_a   1.000
_cell.length_b   1.000
_cell.length_c   1.000
_cell.angle_alpha   90.00
_cell.angle_beta   90.00
_cell.angle_gamma   90.00
#
_symmetry.space_group_name_H-M   'P 1'
#
loop_
_entity.id
_entity.type
_entity.pdbx_description
1 polymer ?
#
loop_
_entity_poly.entity_id
_entity_poly.type
_entity_poly.pdbx_seq_one_letter_code
_entity_poly.pdbx_strand_id
1 'polypeptide(L)' 'MQTTAFTANLTAQSIDAVVKPAMHYTPAILTVSGSFGSVELMADDDQLAAVAEAISQHFKSKERAAV' A
#
# COMPACT_ATOMS: atom_id res chain seq x y z
N MET A 1 8.43 13.90 16.65
CA MET A 1 8.42 13.51 15.21
C MET A 1 7.11 14.02 14.64
N GLN A 2 7.13 14.83 13.57
CA GLN A 2 5.90 15.28 12.92
C GLN A 2 5.33 14.11 12.12
N THR A 3 4.16 13.61 12.55
CA THR A 3 3.41 12.58 11.83
C THR A 3 2.69 13.24 10.66
N THR A 4 3.33 13.33 9.51
CA THR A 4 2.67 13.78 8.28
C THR A 4 1.95 12.59 7.66
N ALA A 5 0.62 12.54 7.80
CA ALA A 5 -0.20 11.59 7.05
C ALA A 5 -0.34 12.07 5.61
N PHE A 6 -0.13 11.16 4.65
CA PHE A 6 -0.42 11.40 3.24
C PHE A 6 -1.75 10.76 2.89
N THR A 7 -2.67 11.56 2.33
CA THR A 7 -3.99 11.09 1.90
C THR A 7 -4.17 11.40 0.43
N ALA A 8 -4.44 10.37 -0.38
CA ALA A 8 -4.84 10.49 -1.77
C ALA A 8 -6.25 9.91 -1.93
N ASN A 9 -7.15 10.63 -2.62
CA ASN A 9 -8.49 10.11 -2.95
C ASN A 9 -8.42 9.34 -4.27
N LEU A 10 -8.63 8.03 -4.19
CA LEU A 10 -8.54 7.08 -5.31
C LEU A 10 -9.92 6.72 -5.88
N THR A 11 -11.00 7.31 -5.37
CA THR A 11 -12.37 6.97 -5.77
C THR A 11 -12.57 7.25 -7.26
N ALA A 12 -13.15 6.29 -7.98
CA ALA A 12 -13.40 6.34 -9.43
C ALA A 12 -12.14 6.43 -10.33
N GLN A 13 -10.96 6.06 -9.81
CA GLN A 13 -9.72 6.02 -10.57
C GLN A 13 -9.12 4.61 -10.61
N SER A 14 -8.54 4.24 -11.75
CA SER A 14 -7.63 3.09 -11.81
C SER A 14 -6.29 3.49 -11.20
N ILE A 15 -5.72 2.56 -10.44
CA ILE A 15 -4.37 2.70 -9.89
C ILE A 15 -3.51 1.54 -10.35
N ASP A 16 -2.20 1.76 -10.36
CA ASP A 16 -1.21 0.69 -10.43
C ASP A 16 -0.46 0.60 -9.10
N ALA A 17 -0.20 -0.62 -8.65
CA ALA A 17 0.49 -0.89 -7.39
C ALA A 17 1.54 -1.98 -7.62
N VAL A 18 2.81 -1.62 -7.43
CA VAL A 18 3.94 -2.52 -7.65
C VAL A 18 4.89 -2.49 -6.46
N VAL A 19 5.39 -3.66 -6.06
CA VAL A 19 6.50 -3.77 -5.12
C VAL A 19 7.78 -4.01 -5.90
N LYS A 20 8.70 -3.05 -5.87
CA LYS A 20 10.07 -3.24 -6.37
C LYS A 20 10.86 -4.00 -5.30
N PRO A 21 11.58 -5.07 -5.67
CA PRO A 21 12.33 -5.87 -4.70
C PRO A 21 13.47 -5.05 -4.09
N ALA A 22 13.91 -5.46 -2.89
CA ALA A 22 15.06 -4.87 -2.25
C ALA A 22 16.34 -5.03 -3.11
N MET A 23 17.18 -4.00 -3.10
CA MET A 23 18.54 -4.01 -3.64
C MET A 23 19.55 -3.98 -2.49
N HIS A 24 20.83 -4.19 -2.80
CA HIS A 24 21.92 -4.39 -1.82
C HIS A 24 21.98 -3.35 -0.67
N TYR A 25 21.54 -2.11 -0.93
CA TYR A 25 21.51 -1.03 0.06
C TYR A 25 20.15 -0.30 0.11
N THR A 26 19.11 -0.88 -0.48
CA THR A 26 17.80 -0.22 -0.60
C THR A 26 16.71 -1.22 -0.26
N PRO A 27 15.84 -0.94 0.73
CA PRO A 27 14.73 -1.83 1.04
C PRO A 27 13.75 -1.90 -0.14
N ALA A 28 12.80 -2.84 -0.07
CA ALA A 28 11.75 -2.92 -1.06
C ALA A 28 10.91 -1.63 -1.07
N ILE A 29 10.34 -1.31 -2.23
CA ILE A 29 9.55 -0.09 -2.40
C ILE A 29 8.17 -0.47 -2.95
N LEU A 30 7.13 -0.28 -2.14
CA LEU A 30 5.75 -0.29 -2.61
C LEU A 30 5.44 1.05 -3.26
N THR A 31 5.18 1.04 -4.56
CA THR A 31 4.78 2.23 -5.33
C THR A 31 3.32 2.12 -5.69
N VAL A 32 2.51 3.12 -5.33
CA VAL A 32 1.13 3.27 -5.80
C VAL A 32 1.06 4.49 -6.70
N SER A 33 0.66 4.29 -7.96
CA SER A 33 0.60 5.34 -8.99
C SER A 33 -0.81 5.53 -9.52
N GLY A 34 -1.17 6.78 -9.81
CA GLY A 34 -2.43 7.16 -10.45
C GLY A 34 -2.39 8.58 -10.99
N SER A 35 -3.56 9.18 -11.24
CA SER A 35 -3.63 10.56 -11.79
C SER A 35 -3.09 11.63 -10.82
N PHE A 36 -3.00 11.30 -9.53
CA PHE A 36 -2.46 12.13 -8.46
C PHE A 36 -0.91 12.05 -8.36
N GLY A 37 -0.26 11.31 -9.25
CA GLY A 37 1.17 11.01 -9.17
C GLY A 37 1.44 9.67 -8.48
N SER A 38 2.55 9.57 -7.75
CA SER A 38 2.99 8.34 -7.11
C SER A 38 3.29 8.55 -5.62
N VAL A 39 2.86 7.58 -4.80
CA VAL A 39 3.27 7.46 -3.39
C VAL A 39 4.17 6.24 -3.27
N GLU A 40 5.35 6.43 -2.68
CA GLU A 40 6.33 5.36 -2.46
C GLU A 40 6.50 5.11 -0.97
N LEU A 41 6.36 3.84 -0.58
CA LEU A 41 6.64 3.34 0.76
C LEU A 41 7.89 2.46 0.69
N MET A 42 8.99 2.95 1.26
CA MET A 42 10.19 2.16 1.51
C MET A 42 9.96 1.32 2.76
N ALA A 43 9.95 0.00 2.62
CA ALA A 43 9.61 -0.92 3.68
C ALA A 43 10.39 -2.24 3.57
N ASP A 44 10.67 -2.87 4.71
CA ASP A 44 11.14 -4.25 4.75
C ASP A 44 10.00 -5.26 4.55
N ASP A 45 10.35 -6.54 4.47
CA ASP A 45 9.40 -7.61 4.20
C ASP A 45 8.33 -7.75 5.30
N ASP A 46 8.69 -7.56 6.56
CA ASP A 46 7.76 -7.63 7.70
C ASP A 46 6.73 -6.48 7.64
N GLN A 47 7.20 -5.28 7.30
CA GLN A 47 6.35 -4.10 7.11
C GLN A 47 5.42 -4.25 5.92
N LEU A 48 5.90 -4.78 4.78
CA LEU A 48 5.04 -5.06 3.62
C LEU A 48 4.00 -6.14 3.92
N ALA A 49 4.37 -7.17 4.68
CA ALA A 49 3.44 -8.20 5.14
C ALA A 49 2.32 -7.61 6.01
N ALA A 50 2.64 -6.67 6.91
CA ALA A 50 1.64 -5.98 7.72
C ALA A 50 0.63 -5.19 6.87
N VAL A 51 1.09 -4.50 5.82
CA VAL A 51 0.20 -3.80 4.87
C VAL A 51 -0.70 -4.79 4.12
N ALA A 52 -0.13 -5.88 3.60
CA ALA A 52 -0.87 -6.91 2.88
C ALA A 52 -1.94 -7.58 3.74
N GLU A 53 -1.62 -7.89 5.00
CA GLU A 53 -2.56 -8.49 5.95
C GLU A 53 -3.70 -7.53 6.28
N ALA A 54 -3.42 -6.24 6.53
CA ALA A 54 -4.45 -5.24 6.80
C ALA A 54 -5.45 -5.10 5.63
N ILE A 55 -4.96 -5.08 4.39
CA ILE A 55 -5.79 -5.05 3.18
C ILE A 55 -6.62 -6.33 3.07
N SER A 56 -6.00 -7.49 3.28
CA SER A 56 -6.67 -8.80 3.21
C SER A 56 -7.80 -8.92 4.25
N GLN A 57 -7.57 -8.45 5.47
CA GLN A 57 -8.57 -8.45 6.54
C GLN A 57 -9.79 -7.57 6.22
N HIS A 58 -9.59 -6.42 5.58
CA HIS A 58 -10.68 -5.55 5.14
C HIS A 58 -11.60 -6.24 4.11
N PHE A 59 -11.03 -7.00 3.18
CA PHE A 59 -11.85 -7.74 2.21
C PHE A 59 -12.55 -8.94 2.85
N LYS A 60 -11.87 -9.68 3.73
CA LYS A 60 -12.48 -10.78 4.50
C LYS A 60 -13.65 -10.31 5.37
N SER A 61 -13.54 -9.14 6.00
CA SER A 61 -14.62 -8.60 6.84
C SER A 61 -15.84 -8.18 6.02
N LYS A 62 -15.63 -7.65 4.81
CA LYS A 62 -16.73 -7.33 3.87
C LYS A 62 -17.46 -8.56 3.36
N GLU A 63 -16.73 -9.64 3.07
CA GLU A 63 -17.34 -10.90 2.65
C GLU A 63 -18.23 -11.49 3.76
N ARG A 64 -17.76 -11.46 5.01
CA ARG A 64 -18.56 -11.90 6.17
C ARG A 64 -19.78 -11.04 6.48
N ALA A 65 -19.75 -9.75 6.16
CA ALA A 65 -20.87 -8.84 6.37
C ALA A 65 -21.95 -8.93 5.27
N ALA A 66 -21.63 -9.57 4.15
CA ALA A 66 -22.57 -9.80 3.03
C ALA A 66 -23.33 -11.13 3.14
N VAL A 67 -23.08 -11.92 4.19
CA VAL A 67 -23.73 -13.20 4.51
C VAL A 67 -24.76 -13.01 5.62
#